data_AF-A0A7S2BLX4-F1
#
_entry.id   AF-A0A7S2BLX4-F1
#
_cell.length_a   1.000
_cell.length_b   1.000
_cell.length_c   1.000
_cell.angle_alpha   90.00
_cell.angle_beta   90.00
_cell.angle_gamma   90.00
#
_symmetry.space_group_name_H-M   'P 1'
#
loop_
_entity.id
_entity.type
_entity.pdbx_description
1 polymer ?
#
loop_
_entity_poly.entity_id
_entity_poly.type
_entity_poly.pdbx_seq_one_letter_code
_entity_poly.pdbx_strand_id
1 'polypeptide(L)'
;KKILEAVDKTLEAHEKRIATPVLNEVVRDALLWRLPAAKCFNKKQGRIYYACQVSSSPPTIALFCNHPKLFGANYKTYLENKLRQDLGWFGTPLQLEWRKRGERRAISTAEQWLGPRLQPEAAEMFR
;
A
#
# COMPACT_ATOMS: atom_id res chain seq x y z
N LYS A 1 29.99 19.18 -4.66
CA LYS A 1 29.43 17.96 -5.30
C LYS A 1 28.46 17.15 -4.41
N LYS A 2 28.32 17.43 -3.10
CA LYS A 2 27.45 16.69 -2.17
C LYS A 2 25.96 16.61 -2.53
N ILE A 3 25.43 17.57 -3.28
CA ILE A 3 24.02 17.59 -3.68
C ILE A 3 23.72 16.50 -4.71
N LEU A 4 24.59 16.33 -5.71
CA LEU A 4 24.40 15.31 -6.76
C LEU A 4 24.43 13.90 -6.16
N GLU A 5 25.38 13.63 -5.25
CA GLU A 5 25.46 12.35 -4.54
C GLU A 5 24.22 12.04 -3.69
N ALA A 6 23.58 13.07 -3.12
CA ALA A 6 22.33 12.89 -2.37
C ALA A 6 21.15 12.58 -3.30
N VAL A 7 21.11 13.24 -4.47
CA VAL A 7 20.09 13.00 -5.51
C VAL A 7 20.18 11.57 -6.03
N ASP A 8 21.39 11.11 -6.37
CA ASP A 8 21.60 9.74 -6.88
C ASP A 8 21.15 8.69 -5.86
N LYS A 9 21.49 8.86 -4.58
CA LYS A 9 21.03 7.97 -3.50
C LYS A 9 19.50 7.95 -3.36
N THR A 10 18.85 9.10 -3.48
CA THR A 10 17.38 9.15 -3.43
C THR A 10 16.74 8.49 -4.64
N LEU A 11 17.34 8.60 -5.84
CA LEU A 11 16.86 7.94 -7.05
C LEU A 11 17.01 6.42 -6.96
N GLU A 12 18.17 5.94 -6.50
CA GLU A 12 18.39 4.50 -6.25
C GLU A 12 17.38 3.95 -5.25
N ALA A 13 17.12 4.68 -4.17
CA ALA A 13 16.10 4.30 -3.18
C ALA A 13 14.70 4.31 -3.78
N HIS A 14 14.41 5.26 -4.67
CA HIS A 14 13.12 5.40 -5.36
C HIS A 14 12.86 4.19 -6.24
N GLU A 15 13.82 3.73 -7.03
CA GLU A 15 13.64 2.62 -7.98
C GLU A 15 13.77 1.23 -7.34
N LYS A 16 14.22 1.17 -6.09
CA LYS A 16 14.50 -0.07 -5.37
C LYS A 16 13.29 -1.01 -5.34
N ARG A 17 13.48 -2.19 -5.94
CA ARG A 17 12.51 -3.30 -5.86
C ARG A 17 12.92 -4.29 -4.77
N ILE A 18 11.99 -4.62 -3.89
CA ILE A 18 12.21 -5.52 -2.76
C ILE A 18 11.45 -6.80 -3.00
N ALA A 19 12.10 -7.93 -2.77
CA ALA A 19 11.47 -9.23 -2.89
C ALA A 19 10.35 -9.39 -1.86
N THR A 20 9.23 -9.99 -2.29
CA THR A 20 8.06 -10.18 -1.42
C THR A 20 8.35 -10.99 -0.14
N PRO A 21 9.25 -11.99 -0.10
CA PRO A 21 9.56 -12.70 1.15
C PRO A 21 10.16 -11.78 2.20
N VAL A 22 11.16 -10.98 1.82
CA VAL A 22 11.82 -10.00 2.71
C VAL A 22 10.80 -8.99 3.23
N LEU A 23 9.94 -8.49 2.35
CA LEU A 23 8.89 -7.55 2.76
C LEU A 23 7.92 -8.17 3.77
N ASN A 24 7.54 -9.44 3.57
CA ASN A 24 6.67 -10.14 4.50
C ASN A 24 7.31 -10.35 5.88
N GLU A 25 8.62 -10.59 5.94
CA GLU A 25 9.36 -10.71 7.20
C GLU A 25 9.37 -9.38 7.95
N VAL A 26 9.76 -8.29 7.29
CA VAL A 26 9.78 -6.95 7.90
C VAL A 26 8.39 -6.55 8.41
N VAL A 27 7.33 -6.85 7.65
CA VAL A 27 5.95 -6.57 8.09
C VAL A 27 5.57 -7.42 9.31
N ARG A 28 5.97 -8.70 9.38
CA ARG A 28 5.73 -9.52 10.57
C ARG A 28 6.45 -8.96 11.78
N ASP A 29 7.70 -8.55 11.63
CA ASP A 29 8.47 -7.96 12.72
C ASP A 29 7.81 -6.67 13.22
N ALA A 30 7.40 -5.79 12.32
CA ALA A 30 6.66 -4.58 12.68
C ALA A 30 5.35 -4.88 13.45
N LEU A 31 4.64 -5.96 13.11
CA LEU A 31 3.45 -6.40 13.82
C LEU A 31 3.75 -6.91 15.25
N LEU A 32 4.90 -7.56 15.45
CA LEU A 32 5.34 -8.03 16.77
C LEU A 32 5.67 -6.84 17.70
N TRP A 33 6.31 -5.80 17.16
CA TRP A 33 6.61 -4.58 17.92
C TRP A 33 5.35 -3.81 18.32
N ARG A 34 4.38 -3.70 17.42
CA ARG A 34 3.11 -3.03 17.70
C ARG A 34 1.95 -3.75 17.06
N LEU A 35 1.22 -4.45 17.90
CA LEU A 35 -0.03 -5.09 17.49
C LEU A 35 -1.08 -4.02 17.13
N PRO A 36 -1.86 -4.22 16.05
CA PRO A 36 -2.99 -3.37 15.75
C PRO A 36 -3.98 -3.45 16.91
N ALA A 37 -4.41 -2.30 17.42
CA ALA A 37 -5.32 -2.25 18.54
C ALA A 37 -6.60 -3.04 18.23
N ALA A 38 -6.98 -3.97 19.11
CA ALA A 38 -8.23 -4.73 19.00
C ALA A 38 -9.50 -3.89 19.23
N LYS A 39 -9.33 -2.58 19.48
CA LYS A 39 -10.40 -1.64 19.79
C LYS A 39 -10.88 -0.95 18.52
N CYS A 40 -12.03 -1.36 17.99
CA CYS A 40 -13.10 -0.40 17.66
C CYS A 40 -14.36 -1.03 17.06
N PHE A 41 -14.30 -2.21 16.42
CA PHE A 41 -15.51 -2.80 15.83
C PHE A 41 -15.49 -4.32 16.03
N ASN A 42 -16.29 -4.80 16.97
CA ASN A 42 -16.70 -6.20 17.03
C ASN A 42 -15.65 -7.25 17.50
N LYS A 43 -14.72 -6.90 18.40
CA LYS A 43 -13.69 -7.82 18.96
C LYS A 43 -12.79 -8.51 17.92
N LYS A 44 -12.79 -8.05 16.66
CA LYS A 44 -11.97 -8.63 15.59
C LYS A 44 -10.62 -7.92 15.53
N GLN A 45 -9.55 -8.68 15.72
CA GLN A 45 -8.19 -8.18 15.54
C GLN A 45 -7.87 -7.98 14.05
N GLY A 46 -7.23 -6.86 13.71
CA GLY A 46 -6.69 -6.64 12.37
C GLY A 46 -5.60 -7.68 12.07
N ARG A 47 -5.76 -8.42 10.97
CA ARG A 47 -4.78 -9.42 10.52
C ARG A 47 -4.27 -9.02 9.15
N ILE A 48 -2.96 -8.93 9.01
CA ILE A 48 -2.26 -8.76 7.74
C ILE A 48 -1.80 -10.14 7.30
N TYR A 49 -2.15 -10.54 6.09
CA TYR A 49 -1.85 -11.86 5.55
C TYR A 49 -0.53 -11.87 4.79
N TYR A 50 -0.36 -10.88 3.92
CA TYR A 50 0.84 -10.73 3.10
C TYR A 50 0.95 -9.29 2.59
N ALA A 51 2.14 -8.94 2.17
CA ALA A 51 2.53 -7.67 1.59
C ALA A 51 3.23 -7.91 0.25
N CYS A 52 3.01 -7.03 -0.72
CA CYS A 52 3.79 -7.02 -1.94
C CYS A 52 4.01 -5.60 -2.46
N GLN A 53 5.11 -5.40 -3.20
CA GLN A 53 5.37 -4.16 -3.91
C GLN A 53 4.62 -4.18 -5.25
N VAL A 54 3.71 -3.22 -5.45
CA VAL A 54 2.87 -3.08 -6.65
C VAL A 54 3.51 -2.16 -7.67
N SER A 55 4.14 -1.08 -7.21
CA SER A 55 4.87 -0.14 -8.05
C SER A 55 6.22 0.18 -7.43
N SER A 56 7.20 0.45 -8.27
CA SER A 56 8.53 0.87 -7.86
C SER A 56 8.66 2.39 -7.84
N SER A 57 7.96 3.14 -8.70
CA SER A 57 8.19 4.58 -8.88
C SER A 57 6.84 5.32 -8.90
N PRO A 58 6.26 5.74 -7.75
CA PRO A 58 6.79 5.64 -6.38
C PRO A 58 6.65 4.24 -5.76
N PRO A 59 7.49 3.88 -4.77
CA PRO A 59 7.42 2.59 -4.10
C PRO A 59 6.06 2.47 -3.39
N THR A 60 5.24 1.56 -3.91
CA THR A 60 3.87 1.35 -3.46
C THR A 60 3.75 -0.07 -2.93
N ILE A 61 3.50 -0.22 -1.63
CA ILE A 61 3.27 -1.52 -1.00
C ILE A 61 1.77 -1.73 -0.83
N ALA A 62 1.26 -2.82 -1.37
CA ALA A 62 -0.07 -3.32 -1.02
C ALA A 62 0.00 -4.29 0.16
N LEU A 63 -0.76 -3.98 1.19
CA LEU A 63 -0.96 -4.81 2.37
C LEU A 63 -2.33 -5.47 2.28
N PHE A 64 -2.35 -6.79 2.23
CA PHE A 64 -3.59 -7.54 2.21
C PHE A 64 -4.00 -7.92 3.61
N CYS A 65 -5.15 -7.40 4.02
CA CYS A 65 -5.67 -7.57 5.36
C CYS A 65 -7.10 -8.08 5.36
N ASN A 66 -7.58 -8.45 6.55
CA ASN A 66 -8.97 -8.88 6.74
C ASN A 66 -9.96 -7.73 6.53
N HIS A 67 -9.72 -6.57 7.16
CA HIS A 67 -10.54 -5.38 7.03
C HIS A 67 -9.68 -4.12 7.14
N PRO A 68 -9.58 -3.29 6.08
CA PRO A 68 -8.75 -2.09 6.10
C PRO A 68 -9.25 -1.02 7.08
N LYS A 69 -10.55 -1.04 7.42
CA LYS A 69 -11.17 -0.13 8.39
C LYS A 69 -10.76 -0.40 9.85
N LEU A 70 -10.21 -1.58 10.15
CA LEU A 70 -9.73 -1.90 11.50
C LEU A 70 -8.40 -1.20 11.83
N PHE A 71 -7.67 -0.73 10.80
CA PHE A 71 -6.43 -0.02 10.98
C PHE A 71 -6.71 1.49 11.03
N GLY A 72 -6.62 2.06 12.23
CA GLY A 72 -6.73 3.52 12.41
C GLY A 72 -5.58 4.27 11.75
N ALA A 73 -5.77 5.57 11.49
CA ALA A 73 -4.77 6.42 10.83
C ALA A 73 -3.39 6.36 11.52
N ASN A 74 -3.36 6.43 12.86
CA ASN A 74 -2.13 6.35 13.64
C ASN A 74 -1.35 5.05 13.42
N TYR A 75 -2.06 3.93 13.20
CA TYR A 75 -1.42 2.65 12.92
C TYR A 75 -0.85 2.59 11.50
N LYS A 76 -1.57 3.19 10.53
CA LYS A 76 -1.10 3.30 9.15
C LYS A 76 0.18 4.11 9.06
N THR A 77 0.21 5.29 9.69
CA THR A 77 1.39 6.16 9.76
C THR A 77 2.56 5.48 10.49
N TYR A 78 2.27 4.74 11.57
CA TYR A 78 3.30 3.95 12.24
C TYR A 78 3.94 2.91 11.32
N LEU A 79 3.12 2.12 10.62
CA LEU A 79 3.63 1.05 9.76
C LEU A 79 4.41 1.62 8.57
N GLU A 80 3.94 2.74 8.01
CA GLU A 80 4.65 3.48 6.97
C GLU A 80 6.03 3.95 7.43
N ASN A 81 6.10 4.56 8.62
CA ASN A 81 7.36 5.03 9.19
C ASN A 81 8.32 3.88 9.50
N LYS A 82 7.80 2.76 10.03
CA LYS A 82 8.60 1.58 10.36
C LYS A 82 9.17 0.92 9.10
N LEU A 83 8.33 0.72 8.08
CA LEU A 83 8.77 0.17 6.79
C LEU A 83 9.79 1.09 6.09
N ARG A 84 9.61 2.41 6.20
CA ARG A 84 10.58 3.37 5.67
C ARG A 84 11.96 3.23 6.32
N GLN A 85 11.99 3.10 7.65
CA GLN A 85 13.23 2.93 8.43
C GLN A 85 13.92 1.61 8.13
N ASP A 86 13.16 0.51 8.13
CA ASP A 86 13.73 -0.84 8.00
C ASP A 86 14.22 -1.13 6.56
N LEU A 87 13.57 -0.56 5.55
CA LEU A 87 13.93 -0.77 4.13
C LEU A 87 14.92 0.27 3.57
N GLY A 88 15.17 1.34 4.34
CA GLY A 88 16.12 2.40 4.01
C GLY A 88 15.65 3.36 2.93
N TRP A 89 14.34 3.61 2.83
CA TRP A 89 13.80 4.58 1.87
C TRP A 89 13.91 6.01 2.40
N PHE A 90 15.11 6.58 2.27
CA PHE A 90 15.36 7.98 2.60
C PHE A 90 15.00 8.88 1.43
N GLY A 91 14.26 9.97 1.69
CA GLY A 91 13.91 10.98 0.68
C GLY A 91 12.87 10.55 -0.36
N THR A 92 12.29 9.34 -0.26
CA THR A 92 11.24 8.85 -1.17
C THR A 92 9.89 8.73 -0.44
N PRO A 93 8.77 9.23 -1.03
CA PRO A 93 7.44 8.99 -0.49
C PRO A 93 7.07 7.50 -0.61
N LEU A 94 6.74 6.88 0.52
CA LEU A 94 6.25 5.50 0.57
C LEU A 94 4.72 5.49 0.55
N GLN A 95 4.12 4.80 -0.42
CA GLN A 95 2.66 4.65 -0.48
C GLN A 95 2.23 3.28 0.05
N LEU A 96 1.36 3.28 1.06
CA LEU A 96 0.74 2.06 1.60
C LEU A 96 -0.72 1.94 1.14
N GLU A 97 -1.01 0.93 0.34
CA GLU A 97 -2.37 0.58 -0.06
C GLU A 97 -2.90 -0.57 0.79
N TRP A 98 -4.02 -0.35 1.47
CA TRP A 98 -4.65 -1.34 2.35
C TRP A 98 -5.78 -2.02 1.59
N ARG A 99 -5.59 -3.29 1.22
CA ARG A 99 -6.58 -4.06 0.45
C ARG A 99 -7.24 -5.12 1.30
N LYS A 100 -8.54 -5.34 1.10
CA LYS A 100 -9.25 -6.48 1.67
C LYS A 100 -8.95 -7.73 0.86
N ARG A 101 -8.66 -8.85 1.53
CA ARG A 101 -8.54 -10.16 0.87
C ARG A 101 -9.85 -10.49 0.12
N GLY A 102 -9.76 -10.69 -1.19
CA GLY A 102 -10.92 -11.01 -2.06
C GLY A 102 -11.43 -9.82 -2.88
N GLU A 103 -10.97 -8.60 -2.60
CA GLU A 103 -11.24 -7.44 -3.45
C GLU A 103 -10.27 -7.48 -4.64
N ARG A 104 -10.63 -8.25 -5.67
CA ARG A 104 -10.07 -8.00 -7.00
C ARG A 104 -10.55 -6.61 -7.38
N ARG A 105 -9.65 -5.70 -7.76
CA ARG A 105 -10.06 -4.51 -8.52
C ARG A 105 -10.82 -5.04 -9.73
N ALA A 106 -12.14 -5.05 -9.66
CA ALA A 106 -12.95 -4.95 -10.84
C ALA A 106 -12.59 -3.57 -11.39
N ILE A 107 -11.55 -3.52 -12.21
CA ILE A 107 -11.48 -2.45 -13.20
C ILE A 107 -12.78 -2.65 -13.95
N SER A 108 -13.76 -1.78 -13.70
CA SER A 108 -14.97 -1.83 -14.48
C SER A 108 -14.50 -1.64 -15.92
N THR A 109 -14.62 -2.68 -16.74
CA THR A 109 -14.15 -2.63 -18.14
C THR A 109 -14.75 -1.42 -18.85
N ALA A 110 -15.89 -0.91 -18.37
CA ALA A 110 -16.51 0.34 -18.79
C ALA A 110 -15.62 1.59 -18.63
N GLU A 111 -14.94 1.79 -17.49
CA GLU A 111 -14.11 2.98 -17.25
C GLU A 111 -12.81 2.98 -18.07
N GLN A 112 -12.31 1.80 -18.44
CA GLN A 112 -11.13 1.66 -19.29
C GLN A 112 -11.41 2.03 -20.76
N TRP A 113 -12.67 1.94 -21.21
CA TRP A 113 -13.07 2.19 -22.60
C TRP A 113 -13.82 3.51 -22.80
N LEU A 114 -14.59 3.95 -21.81
CA LEU A 114 -15.45 5.13 -21.93
C LEU A 114 -14.84 6.29 -21.15
N GLY A 115 -14.05 7.10 -21.86
CA GLY A 115 -13.54 8.37 -21.33
C GLY A 115 -14.68 9.30 -20.83
N PRO A 116 -14.34 10.35 -20.05
CA PRO A 116 -15.27 11.17 -19.26
C PRO A 116 -16.36 11.95 -20.02
N ARG A 117 -16.48 11.78 -21.34
CA ARG A 117 -17.39 12.55 -22.20
C ARG A 117 -18.74 11.85 -22.49
N LEU A 118 -18.89 10.55 -22.18
CA LEU A 118 -20.00 9.72 -22.65
C LEU A 118 -20.88 9.12 -21.52
N GLN A 119 -21.02 9.82 -20.40
CA GLN A 119 -21.60 9.24 -19.19
C GLN A 119 -23.13 9.29 -18.98
N PRO A 120 -23.99 10.06 -19.69
CA PRO A 120 -25.43 9.97 -19.44
C PRO A 120 -26.12 8.83 -20.20
N GLU A 121 -25.82 8.63 -21.49
CA GLU A 121 -26.63 7.75 -22.36
C GLU A 121 -26.21 6.28 -22.33
N ALA A 122 -24.93 5.97 -22.09
CA ALA A 122 -24.45 4.58 -22.13
C ALA A 122 -24.97 3.71 -20.97
N ALA A 123 -25.40 4.32 -19.87
CA ALA A 123 -26.00 3.62 -18.73
C ALA A 123 -27.40 3.04 -19.04
N GLU A 124 -28.04 3.48 -20.14
CA GLU A 124 -29.33 2.96 -20.59
C GLU A 124 -29.21 1.82 -21.61
N MET A 125 -28.06 1.67 -22.27
CA MET A 125 -27.86 0.62 -23.29
C MET A 125 -27.63 -0.79 -22.73
N PHE A 126 -27.41 -0.93 -21.42
CA PHE A 126 -27.17 -2.22 -20.75
C PHE A 126 -28.23 -2.56 -19.68
N ARG A 127 -29.39 -1.91 -19.72
CA ARG A 127 -30.59 -2.35 -18.99
C ARG A 127 -31.42 -3.29 -19.86
#